data_AF-A0A8H4FEE2-F1
#
_entry.id   AF-A0A8H4FEE2-F1
#
_cell.length_a   1.000
_cell.length_b   1.000
_cell.length_c   1.000
_cell.angle_alpha   90.00
_cell.angle_beta   90.00
_cell.angle_gamma   90.00
#
_symmetry.space_group_name_H-M   'P 1'
#
loop_
_entity.id
_entity.type
_entity.pdbx_description
1 polymer ?
#
loop_
_entity_poly.entity_id
_entity_poly.type
_entity_poly.pdbx_seq_one_letter_code
_entity_poly.pdbx_strand_id
1 'polypeptide(L)'
;MIVLLATTENKNSAQSVFVEFQNTSGWPTDGIAFWVGIITACAGFGGIHSVVMLSKETRDAANNIPRSLSFVSPMTQIYLNSTHNVSVAVFLQVMTFAVGAGASMNLVGSAGRAIHSAALDGALPPVLSKIHRKWNAPVLALLVTFVALCLICLIYIWNTTAFFAFLSAFFTLQMVSYIIPIGLLMYRSIGREFELGPWQIGRFRVIVHTMSVVWCVLLIIFPSFPTTLPVKAPNMNYSIVIVTGIFALATVLYFAYARGRFTGLKLETLVGISAGEN
;
A
#
# COMPACT_ATOMS: atom_id res chain seq x y z
N MET A 1 2.47 -0.15 -20.54
CA MET A 1 1.19 -0.75 -20.97
C MET A 1 0.84 -0.39 -22.41
N ILE A 2 0.97 0.87 -22.84
CA ILE A 2 0.71 1.29 -24.24
C ILE A 2 1.62 0.60 -25.26
N VAL A 3 2.90 0.41 -24.92
CA VAL A 3 3.85 -0.31 -25.80
C VAL A 3 3.42 -1.75 -26.06
N LEU A 4 2.92 -2.47 -25.05
CA LEU A 4 2.46 -3.85 -25.20
C LEU A 4 1.24 -3.96 -26.13
N LEU A 5 0.29 -3.04 -25.98
CA LEU A 5 -0.89 -2.94 -26.84
C LEU A 5 -0.52 -2.64 -28.30
N ALA A 6 0.57 -1.91 -28.51
CA ALA A 6 1.06 -1.55 -29.83
C ALA A 6 1.93 -2.65 -30.49
N THR A 7 2.64 -3.46 -29.71
CA THR A 7 3.60 -4.45 -30.23
C THR A 7 3.11 -5.89 -30.26
N THR A 8 1.95 -6.20 -29.66
CA THR A 8 1.43 -7.58 -29.64
C THR A 8 0.62 -7.87 -30.91
N GLU A 9 1.07 -8.84 -31.71
CA GLU A 9 0.42 -9.24 -32.98
C GLU A 9 -0.95 -9.91 -32.76
N ASN A 10 -1.08 -10.74 -31.71
CA ASN A 10 -2.32 -11.44 -31.37
C ASN A 10 -3.06 -10.72 -30.24
N LYS A 11 -4.14 -10.01 -30.59
CA LYS A 11 -5.01 -9.35 -29.61
C LYS A 11 -6.12 -10.30 -29.18
N ASN A 12 -6.36 -10.40 -27.87
CA ASN A 12 -7.49 -11.17 -27.34
C ASN A 12 -8.82 -10.52 -27.76
N SER A 13 -9.83 -11.35 -28.03
CA SER A 13 -11.19 -10.89 -28.32
C SER A 13 -11.76 -10.12 -27.14
N ALA A 14 -12.51 -9.03 -27.40
CA ALA A 14 -13.14 -8.22 -26.36
C ALA A 14 -14.06 -9.04 -25.45
N GLN A 15 -14.69 -10.08 -25.99
CA GLN A 15 -15.53 -10.99 -25.20
C GLN A 15 -14.70 -11.81 -24.20
N SER A 16 -13.54 -12.33 -24.61
CA SER A 16 -12.64 -13.05 -23.70
C SER A 16 -11.98 -12.14 -22.67
N VAL A 17 -11.82 -10.84 -22.95
CA VAL A 17 -11.19 -9.89 -22.01
C VAL A 17 -12.19 -9.33 -20.99
N PHE A 18 -13.42 -9.03 -21.41
CA PHE A 18 -14.38 -8.31 -20.56
C PHE A 18 -15.50 -9.19 -20.00
N VAL A 19 -15.77 -10.36 -20.60
CA VAL A 19 -16.94 -11.20 -20.28
C VAL A 19 -16.54 -12.56 -19.74
N GLU A 20 -15.46 -13.15 -20.24
CA GLU A 20 -15.02 -14.47 -19.80
C GLU A 20 -14.36 -14.40 -18.42
N PHE A 21 -15.03 -14.95 -17.40
CA PHE A 21 -14.48 -15.06 -16.05
C PHE A 21 -13.96 -16.48 -15.83
N GLN A 22 -12.66 -16.61 -15.58
CA GLN A 22 -12.03 -17.89 -15.27
C GLN A 22 -11.68 -17.98 -13.79
N ASN A 23 -12.46 -18.77 -13.04
CA ASN A 23 -12.23 -19.00 -11.63
C ASN A 23 -11.17 -20.10 -11.42
N THR A 24 -9.92 -19.70 -11.32
CA THR A 24 -8.79 -20.58 -10.99
C THR A 24 -8.48 -20.65 -9.49
N SER A 25 -9.26 -19.94 -8.67
CA SER A 25 -9.03 -19.78 -7.24
C SER A 25 -9.53 -20.96 -6.41
N GLY A 26 -10.49 -21.73 -6.95
CA GLY A 26 -11.13 -22.84 -6.22
C GLY A 26 -12.26 -22.41 -5.29
N TRP A 27 -12.60 -21.11 -5.21
CA TRP A 27 -13.79 -20.64 -4.48
C TRP A 27 -15.08 -21.06 -5.20
N PRO A 28 -16.17 -21.41 -4.46
CA PRO A 28 -17.40 -21.99 -5.02
C PRO A 28 -18.19 -21.03 -5.91
N THR A 29 -17.96 -19.72 -5.80
CA THR A 29 -18.65 -18.71 -6.60
C THR A 29 -17.66 -17.75 -7.23
N ASP A 30 -17.91 -17.39 -8.48
CA ASP A 30 -17.09 -16.46 -9.26
C ASP A 30 -17.02 -15.06 -8.63
N GLY A 31 -18.09 -14.62 -7.95
CA GLY A 31 -18.10 -13.35 -7.23
C GLY A 31 -17.08 -13.29 -6.09
N ILE A 32 -16.95 -14.35 -5.30
CA ILE A 32 -15.93 -14.40 -4.23
C ILE A 32 -14.53 -14.47 -4.83
N ALA A 33 -14.33 -15.25 -5.89
CA ALA A 33 -13.07 -15.31 -6.61
C ALA A 33 -12.67 -13.93 -7.17
N PHE A 34 -13.63 -13.15 -7.67
CA PHE A 34 -13.42 -11.78 -8.12
C PHE A 34 -12.96 -10.87 -6.97
N TRP A 35 -13.69 -10.85 -5.86
CA TRP A 35 -13.37 -10.00 -4.70
C TRP A 35 -12.04 -10.36 -4.04
N VAL A 36 -11.73 -11.65 -3.94
CA VAL A 36 -10.43 -12.12 -3.45
C VAL A 36 -9.33 -11.79 -4.46
N GLY A 37 -9.60 -11.84 -5.77
CA GLY A 37 -8.67 -11.45 -6.82
C GLY A 37 -8.29 -9.96 -6.83
N ILE A 38 -9.18 -9.09 -6.31
CA ILE A 38 -8.90 -7.65 -6.17
C ILE A 38 -7.64 -7.40 -5.31
N ILE A 39 -7.31 -8.26 -4.34
CA ILE A 39 -6.07 -8.10 -3.57
C ILE A 39 -4.83 -8.08 -4.47
N THR A 40 -4.81 -8.93 -5.51
CA THR A 40 -3.69 -9.02 -6.44
C THR A 40 -3.60 -7.77 -7.30
N ALA A 41 -4.75 -7.20 -7.69
CA ALA A 41 -4.81 -5.92 -8.39
C ALA A 41 -4.36 -4.74 -7.50
N CYS A 42 -4.83 -4.67 -6.25
CA CYS A 42 -4.40 -3.67 -5.27
C CYS A 42 -2.89 -3.77 -4.98
N ALA A 43 -2.36 -4.98 -4.89
CA ALA A 43 -0.93 -5.23 -4.72
C ALA A 43 -0.10 -4.90 -5.98
N GLY A 44 -0.71 -4.98 -7.17
CA GLY A 44 -0.12 -4.54 -8.45
C GLY A 44 0.13 -3.02 -8.50
N PHE A 45 -0.71 -2.22 -7.84
CA PHE A 45 -0.46 -0.79 -7.63
C PHE A 45 0.74 -0.51 -6.70
N GLY A 46 1.20 -1.51 -5.94
CA GLY A 46 2.41 -1.46 -5.11
C GLY A 46 3.70 -1.96 -5.79
N GLY A 47 3.67 -2.26 -7.09
CA GLY A 47 4.85 -2.56 -7.92
C GLY A 47 5.61 -3.87 -7.65
N ILE A 48 5.46 -4.48 -6.46
CA ILE A 48 6.30 -5.61 -6.02
C ILE A 48 5.60 -6.97 -6.20
N HIS A 49 4.27 -7.02 -6.23
CA HIS A 49 3.52 -8.28 -6.20
C HIS A 49 3.23 -8.91 -7.57
N SER A 50 3.52 -8.18 -8.65
CA SER A 50 3.41 -8.71 -10.02
C SER A 50 4.27 -9.96 -10.21
N VAL A 51 5.37 -10.08 -9.44
CA VAL A 51 6.42 -11.13 -9.57
C VAL A 51 5.90 -12.53 -9.30
N VAL A 52 4.97 -12.66 -8.35
CA VAL A 52 4.43 -13.97 -7.95
C VAL A 52 3.34 -14.42 -8.92
N MET A 53 2.55 -13.48 -9.47
CA MET A 53 1.39 -13.83 -10.29
C MET A 53 1.78 -14.43 -11.66
N LEU A 54 2.90 -14.00 -12.26
CA LEU A 54 3.37 -14.53 -13.55
C LEU A 54 4.15 -15.84 -13.45
N SER A 55 4.53 -16.29 -12.24
CA SER A 55 5.13 -17.61 -12.05
C SER A 55 4.19 -18.76 -12.44
N LYS A 56 2.87 -18.52 -12.44
CA LYS A 56 1.86 -19.50 -12.85
C LYS A 56 1.55 -19.47 -14.35
N GLU A 57 1.98 -18.43 -15.06
CA GLU A 57 1.71 -18.22 -16.50
C GLU A 57 2.95 -18.50 -17.39
N THR A 58 4.11 -18.78 -16.78
CA THR A 58 5.32 -19.16 -17.53
C THR A 58 5.29 -20.63 -17.91
N ARG A 59 5.18 -20.92 -19.21
CA ARG A 59 5.55 -22.23 -19.75
C ARG A 59 7.04 -22.44 -19.50
N ASP A 60 7.36 -23.54 -18.82
CA ASP A 60 8.72 -24.03 -18.53
C ASP A 60 9.51 -23.27 -17.42
N ALA A 61 9.01 -23.40 -16.19
CA ALA A 61 9.54 -22.71 -15.01
C ALA A 61 10.90 -23.26 -14.52
N ALA A 62 11.23 -24.53 -14.75
CA ALA A 62 12.42 -25.16 -14.18
C ALA A 62 13.76 -24.56 -14.67
N ASN A 63 13.82 -24.10 -15.92
CA ASN A 63 15.02 -23.51 -16.51
C ASN A 63 15.06 -21.97 -16.45
N ASN A 64 13.89 -21.33 -16.35
CA ASN A 64 13.78 -19.88 -16.34
C ASN A 64 13.80 -19.26 -14.94
N ILE A 65 13.40 -20.00 -13.88
CA ILE A 65 13.42 -19.50 -12.50
C ILE A 65 14.83 -19.11 -12.03
N PRO A 66 15.89 -19.93 -12.20
CA PRO A 66 17.22 -19.56 -11.69
C PRO A 66 17.84 -18.35 -12.41
N ARG A 67 17.53 -18.15 -13.70
CA ARG A 67 17.99 -16.99 -14.47
C ARG A 67 17.16 -15.73 -14.20
N SER A 68 15.87 -15.87 -13.90
CA SER A 68 14.99 -14.74 -13.53
C SER A 68 15.09 -14.36 -12.05
N LEU A 69 15.62 -15.24 -11.19
CA LEU A 69 15.86 -14.95 -9.77
C LEU A 69 16.91 -13.84 -9.56
N SER A 70 17.82 -13.63 -10.52
CA SER A 70 18.76 -12.51 -10.52
C SER A 70 18.20 -11.22 -11.17
N PHE A 71 17.03 -11.28 -11.83
CA PHE A 71 16.39 -10.16 -12.54
C PHE A 71 14.92 -10.02 -12.09
N VAL A 72 14.76 -9.54 -10.86
CA VAL A 72 13.59 -9.60 -9.96
C VAL A 72 12.32 -8.85 -10.43
N SER A 73 12.02 -8.74 -11.73
CA SER A 73 10.70 -8.24 -12.15
C SER A 73 10.10 -9.05 -13.31
N PRO A 74 8.86 -9.55 -13.17
CA PRO A 74 8.13 -10.25 -14.22
C PRO A 74 7.83 -9.32 -15.40
N MET A 75 7.98 -8.00 -15.19
CA MET A 75 7.94 -7.00 -16.24
C MET A 75 9.04 -7.25 -17.27
N THR A 76 10.21 -7.73 -16.86
CA THR A 76 11.29 -8.09 -17.80
C THR A 76 10.87 -9.25 -18.70
N GLN A 77 10.20 -10.26 -18.15
CA GLN A 77 9.70 -11.39 -18.95
C GLN A 77 8.61 -10.94 -19.93
N ILE A 78 7.72 -10.05 -19.49
CA ILE A 78 6.72 -9.43 -20.37
C ILE A 78 7.40 -8.63 -21.48
N TYR A 79 8.41 -7.81 -21.17
CA TYR A 79 9.13 -7.06 -22.19
C TYR A 79 9.85 -7.99 -23.16
N LEU A 80 10.51 -9.05 -22.68
CA LEU A 80 11.15 -10.05 -23.52
C LEU A 80 10.15 -10.74 -24.45
N ASN A 81 9.00 -11.15 -23.92
CA ASN A 81 7.96 -11.83 -24.68
C ASN A 81 7.32 -10.91 -25.73
N SER A 82 7.29 -9.58 -25.49
CA SER A 82 6.69 -8.61 -26.40
C SER A 82 7.67 -8.00 -27.41
N THR A 83 8.96 -7.91 -27.10
CA THR A 83 9.96 -7.32 -27.99
C THR A 83 10.82 -8.34 -28.72
N HIS A 84 10.81 -9.60 -28.26
CA HIS A 84 11.70 -10.68 -28.70
C HIS A 84 13.20 -10.32 -28.67
N ASN A 85 13.57 -9.25 -27.96
CA ASN A 85 14.92 -8.70 -27.91
C ASN A 85 15.35 -8.38 -26.47
N VAL A 86 16.43 -9.03 -26.04
CA VAL A 86 16.97 -8.92 -24.67
C VAL A 86 17.43 -7.50 -24.34
N SER A 87 18.11 -6.82 -25.26
CA SER A 87 18.65 -5.48 -25.03
C SER A 87 17.54 -4.45 -24.79
N VAL A 88 16.46 -4.54 -25.58
CA VAL A 88 15.29 -3.65 -25.44
C VAL A 88 14.56 -3.95 -24.13
N ALA A 89 14.40 -5.22 -23.78
CA ALA A 89 13.74 -5.60 -22.53
C ALA A 89 14.51 -5.12 -21.28
N VAL A 90 15.83 -5.24 -21.29
CA VAL A 90 16.69 -4.72 -20.21
C VAL A 90 16.60 -3.20 -20.12
N PHE A 91 16.65 -2.49 -21.25
CA PHE A 91 16.49 -1.03 -21.28
C PHE A 91 15.14 -0.58 -20.67
N LEU A 92 14.03 -1.19 -21.09
CA LEU A 92 12.70 -0.89 -20.55
C LEU A 92 12.58 -1.23 -19.06
N GLN A 93 13.25 -2.30 -18.61
CA GLN A 93 13.29 -2.66 -17.20
C GLN A 93 14.03 -1.62 -16.36
N VAL A 94 15.17 -1.13 -16.83
CA VAL A 94 15.94 -0.08 -16.14
C VAL A 94 15.13 1.21 -16.03
N MET A 95 14.42 1.60 -17.09
CA MET A 95 13.53 2.77 -17.05
C MET A 95 12.42 2.61 -15.99
N THR A 96 11.78 1.44 -15.94
CA THR A 96 10.71 1.16 -14.98
C THR A 96 11.24 1.13 -13.54
N PHE A 97 12.43 0.59 -13.33
CA PHE A 97 13.10 0.60 -12.03
C PHE A 97 13.41 2.03 -11.57
N ALA A 98 13.91 2.89 -12.45
CA ALA A 98 14.20 4.29 -12.11
C ALA A 98 12.94 5.04 -11.63
N VAL A 99 11.80 4.84 -12.30
CA VAL A 99 10.51 5.42 -11.87
C VAL A 99 10.08 4.86 -10.51
N GLY A 100 10.17 3.53 -10.32
CA GLY A 100 9.82 2.88 -9.05
C GLY A 100 10.68 3.33 -7.87
N ALA A 101 11.98 3.53 -8.09
CA ALA A 101 12.90 4.05 -7.09
C ALA A 101 12.53 5.48 -6.67
N GLY A 102 12.22 6.35 -7.64
CA GLY A 102 11.77 7.72 -7.37
C GLY A 102 10.47 7.76 -6.55
N ALA A 103 9.48 6.94 -6.92
CA ALA A 103 8.24 6.83 -6.16
C ALA A 103 8.46 6.32 -4.72
N SER A 104 9.37 5.36 -4.54
CA SER A 104 9.72 4.81 -3.22
C SER A 104 10.40 5.84 -2.32
N MET A 105 11.28 6.69 -2.87
CA MET A 105 11.93 7.78 -2.13
C MET A 105 10.90 8.78 -1.57
N ASN A 106 9.85 9.08 -2.34
CA ASN A 106 8.77 9.95 -1.88
C ASN A 106 8.01 9.37 -0.69
N LEU A 107 7.78 8.04 -0.67
CA LEU A 107 7.11 7.34 0.42
C LEU A 107 7.92 7.40 1.72
N VAL A 108 9.24 7.14 1.65
CA VAL A 108 10.14 7.25 2.81
C VAL A 108 10.17 8.68 3.34
N GLY A 109 10.21 9.66 2.43
CA GLY A 109 10.14 11.09 2.78
C GLY A 109 8.85 11.46 3.51
N SER A 110 7.71 10.98 3.01
CA SER A 110 6.40 11.22 3.60
C SER A 110 6.25 10.58 4.98
N ALA A 111 6.63 9.31 5.11
CA ALA A 111 6.58 8.58 6.37
C ALA A 111 7.51 9.20 7.43
N GLY A 112 8.72 9.61 7.06
CA GLY A 112 9.64 10.29 7.96
C GLY A 112 9.10 11.62 8.47
N ARG A 113 8.38 12.38 7.64
CA ARG A 113 7.69 13.61 8.08
C ARG A 113 6.52 13.32 9.00
N ALA A 114 5.77 12.24 8.78
CA ALA A 114 4.69 11.82 9.68
C ALA A 114 5.23 11.44 11.07
N ILE A 115 6.34 10.68 11.13
CA ILE A 115 7.04 10.35 12.38
C ILE A 115 7.53 11.61 13.09
N HIS A 116 8.11 12.55 12.33
CA HIS A 116 8.56 13.82 12.87
C HIS A 116 7.41 14.64 13.46
N SER A 117 6.28 14.74 12.77
CA SER A 117 5.07 15.41 13.27
C SER A 117 4.55 14.74 14.54
N ALA A 118 4.48 13.41 14.57
CA ALA A 118 4.07 12.67 15.76
C ALA A 118 5.02 12.88 16.95
N ALA A 119 6.32 13.07 16.70
CA ALA A 119 7.30 13.41 17.74
C ALA A 119 7.12 14.84 18.28
N LEU A 120 6.68 15.79 17.44
CA LEU A 120 6.33 17.15 17.87
C LEU A 120 5.11 17.15 18.81
N ASP A 121 4.14 16.27 18.55
CA ASP A 121 2.94 16.09 19.38
C ASP A 121 3.21 15.32 20.69
N GLY A 122 4.45 14.91 20.94
CA GLY A 122 4.84 14.16 22.14
C GLY A 122 4.48 12.67 22.11
N ALA A 123 4.02 12.14 20.97
CA ALA A 123 3.68 10.72 20.81
C ALA A 123 4.93 9.82 20.71
N LEU A 124 6.08 10.38 20.34
CA LEU A 124 7.35 9.67 20.11
C LEU A 124 8.52 10.36 20.83
N PRO A 125 9.71 9.73 20.91
CA PRO A 125 10.89 10.33 21.52
C PRO A 125 11.26 11.70 20.91
N PRO A 126 11.61 12.72 21.73
CA PRO A 126 11.91 14.07 21.25
C PRO A 126 13.18 14.17 20.40
N VAL A 127 13.96 13.09 20.31
CA VAL A 127 15.11 13.04 19.39
C VAL A 127 14.62 13.05 17.93
N LEU A 128 13.45 12.46 17.65
CA LEU A 128 12.86 12.38 16.32
C LEU A 128 12.23 13.71 15.85
N SER A 129 12.03 14.67 16.75
CA SER A 129 11.55 16.01 16.43
C SER A 129 12.67 16.99 16.03
N LYS A 130 13.95 16.55 15.96
CA LYS A 130 15.06 17.42 15.56
C LYS A 130 15.19 17.54 14.04
N ILE A 131 15.25 18.79 13.55
CA ILE A 131 15.50 19.13 12.14
C ILE A 131 16.99 19.43 11.94
N HIS A 132 17.56 18.92 10.84
CA HIS A 132 18.96 19.19 10.49
C HIS A 132 19.13 20.54 9.77
N ARG A 133 19.98 21.44 10.31
CA ARG A 133 20.14 22.84 9.87
C ARG A 133 20.53 23.05 8.40
N LYS A 134 21.33 22.16 7.81
CA LYS A 134 21.79 22.28 6.40
C LYS A 134 20.77 21.76 5.36
N TRP A 135 19.90 20.83 5.75
CA TRP A 135 19.02 20.11 4.82
C TRP A 135 17.54 20.41 5.07
N ASN A 136 17.23 21.16 6.13
CA ASN A 136 15.88 21.50 6.58
C ASN A 136 14.93 20.28 6.61
N ALA A 137 15.48 19.11 6.94
CA ALA A 137 14.77 17.83 6.94
C ALA A 137 15.03 17.07 8.25
N PRO A 138 14.05 16.26 8.72
CA PRO A 138 14.21 15.43 9.91
C PRO A 138 15.00 14.15 9.59
N VAL A 139 16.32 14.27 9.45
CA VAL A 139 17.22 13.18 9.00
C VAL A 139 17.12 11.94 9.89
N LEU A 140 17.01 12.11 11.22
CA LEU A 140 16.89 10.97 12.12
C LEU A 140 15.57 10.20 11.94
N ALA A 141 14.45 10.90 11.77
CA ALA A 141 13.16 10.26 11.52
C ALA A 141 13.16 9.51 10.17
N LEU A 142 13.80 10.10 9.15
CA LEU A 142 14.00 9.46 7.85
C LEU A 142 14.87 8.19 7.97
N LEU A 143 15.97 8.25 8.71
CA LEU A 143 16.87 7.12 8.91
C LEU A 143 16.17 5.98 9.67
N VAL A 144 15.40 6.29 10.72
CA VAL A 144 14.61 5.29 11.45
C VAL A 144 13.58 4.63 10.55
N THR A 145 12.89 5.41 9.71
CA THR A 145 11.95 4.87 8.72
C THR A 145 12.65 3.93 7.74
N PHE A 146 13.80 4.35 7.21
CA PHE A 146 14.58 3.57 6.26
C PHE A 146 15.08 2.25 6.85
N VAL A 147 15.67 2.30 8.04
CA VAL A 147 16.15 1.10 8.75
C VAL A 147 14.99 0.15 9.06
N ALA A 148 13.85 0.66 9.52
CA ALA A 148 12.66 -0.16 9.77
C ALA A 148 12.17 -0.87 8.49
N LEU A 149 12.16 -0.18 7.34
CA LEU A 149 11.83 -0.79 6.04
C LEU A 149 12.84 -1.87 5.64
N CYS A 150 14.15 -1.62 5.80
CA CYS A 150 15.17 -2.64 5.55
C CYS A 150 14.96 -3.89 6.40
N LEU A 151 14.63 -3.73 7.69
CA LEU A 151 14.35 -4.85 8.59
C LEU A 151 13.12 -5.66 8.15
N ILE A 152 12.07 -4.97 7.69
CA ILE A 152 10.87 -5.64 7.12
C ILE A 152 11.24 -6.42 5.86
N CYS A 153 12.09 -5.85 4.99
CA CYS A 153 12.56 -6.54 3.78
C CYS A 153 13.38 -7.79 4.09
N LEU A 154 14.15 -7.81 5.19
CA LEU A 154 14.91 -9.01 5.59
C LEU A 154 14.01 -10.20 5.94
N ILE A 155 12.75 -9.96 6.35
CA ILE A 155 11.78 -11.04 6.61
C ILE A 155 11.56 -11.90 5.36
N TYR A 156 11.63 -11.31 4.17
CA TYR A 156 11.45 -12.02 2.90
C TYR A 156 12.47 -13.14 2.69
N ILE A 157 13.72 -12.97 3.16
CA ILE A 157 14.80 -13.95 2.99
C ILE A 157 14.48 -15.24 3.76
N TRP A 158 13.87 -15.11 4.94
CA TRP A 158 13.59 -16.23 5.82
C TRP A 158 12.22 -16.86 5.56
N ASN A 159 11.19 -16.03 5.43
CA ASN A 159 9.81 -16.48 5.30
C ASN A 159 9.02 -15.53 4.38
N THR A 160 8.82 -15.98 3.15
CA THR A 160 8.07 -15.26 2.13
C THR A 160 6.59 -15.12 2.50
N THR A 161 5.97 -16.13 3.12
CA THR A 161 4.57 -16.07 3.60
C THR A 161 4.41 -14.98 4.66
N ALA A 162 5.34 -14.85 5.61
CA ALA A 162 5.30 -13.81 6.63
C ALA A 162 5.47 -12.40 6.02
N PHE A 163 6.37 -12.25 5.05
CA PHE A 163 6.55 -10.99 4.34
C PHE A 163 5.30 -10.58 3.55
N PHE A 164 4.68 -11.51 2.82
CA PHE A 164 3.44 -11.22 2.07
C PHE A 164 2.25 -10.95 2.99
N ALA A 165 2.16 -11.63 4.14
CA ALA A 165 1.18 -11.32 5.16
C ALA A 165 1.37 -9.88 5.70
N PHE A 166 2.61 -9.44 5.90
CA PHE A 166 2.92 -8.07 6.32
C PHE A 166 2.50 -7.04 5.27
N LEU A 167 2.80 -7.28 3.98
CA LEU A 167 2.34 -6.41 2.90
C LEU A 167 0.81 -6.31 2.84
N SER A 168 0.10 -7.43 3.02
CA SER A 168 -1.36 -7.41 3.08
C SER A 168 -1.89 -6.68 4.33
N ALA A 169 -1.22 -6.83 5.48
CA ALA A 169 -1.55 -6.09 6.70
C ALA A 169 -1.38 -4.57 6.52
N PHE A 170 -0.34 -4.13 5.81
CA PHE A 170 -0.14 -2.71 5.47
C PHE A 170 -1.33 -2.12 4.72
N PHE A 171 -1.81 -2.79 3.66
CA PHE A 171 -3.00 -2.33 2.92
C PHE A 171 -4.24 -2.27 3.81
N THR A 172 -4.41 -3.26 4.69
CA THR A 172 -5.52 -3.31 5.64
C THR A 172 -5.47 -2.12 6.60
N LEU A 173 -4.31 -1.83 7.18
CA LEU A 173 -4.12 -0.69 8.08
C LEU A 173 -4.33 0.65 7.37
N GLN A 174 -3.92 0.76 6.11
CA GLN A 174 -4.18 1.96 5.31
C GLN A 174 -5.68 2.20 5.12
N MET A 175 -6.46 1.15 4.83
CA MET A 175 -7.92 1.27 4.72
C MET A 175 -8.55 1.66 6.04
N VAL A 176 -8.11 1.07 7.17
CA VAL A 176 -8.58 1.46 8.50
C VAL A 176 -8.27 2.93 8.78
N SER A 177 -7.06 3.39 8.43
CA SER A 177 -6.66 4.79 8.60
C SER A 177 -7.49 5.76 7.76
N TYR A 178 -8.05 5.33 6.62
CA TYR A 178 -8.94 6.18 5.80
C TYR A 178 -10.38 6.23 6.34
N ILE A 179 -10.85 5.15 6.96
CA ILE A 179 -12.20 5.13 7.57
C ILE A 179 -12.29 6.15 8.72
N ILE A 180 -11.22 6.35 9.50
CA ILE A 180 -11.23 7.26 10.65
C ILE A 180 -11.58 8.72 10.27
N PRO A 181 -10.83 9.42 9.39
CA PRO A 181 -11.15 10.80 9.04
C PRO A 181 -12.48 10.91 8.28
N ILE A 182 -12.84 9.93 7.44
CA ILE A 182 -14.13 9.92 6.75
C ILE A 182 -15.29 9.80 7.75
N GLY A 183 -15.17 8.91 8.73
CA GLY A 183 -16.14 8.73 9.80
C GLY A 183 -16.28 9.97 10.69
N LEU A 184 -15.16 10.63 11.03
CA LEU A 184 -15.17 11.90 11.76
C LEU A 184 -15.86 13.02 10.97
N LEU A 185 -15.61 13.11 9.67
CA LEU A 185 -16.29 14.08 8.80
C LEU A 185 -17.79 13.78 8.70
N MET A 186 -18.19 12.52 8.56
CA MET A 186 -19.60 12.13 8.58
C MET A 186 -20.26 12.48 9.91
N TYR A 187 -19.64 12.11 11.03
CA TYR A 187 -20.14 12.40 12.38
C TYR A 187 -20.30 13.91 12.61
N ARG A 188 -19.29 14.72 12.27
CA ARG A 188 -19.36 16.18 12.41
C ARG A 188 -20.37 16.81 11.46
N SER A 189 -20.54 16.25 10.27
CA SER A 189 -21.47 16.79 9.27
C SER A 189 -22.96 16.63 9.62
N ILE A 190 -23.28 15.81 10.62
CA ILE A 190 -24.66 15.45 11.02
C ILE A 190 -25.20 16.33 12.17
N GLY A 191 -24.44 17.31 12.70
CA GLY A 191 -25.00 18.11 13.79
C GLY A 191 -24.17 19.26 14.37
N ARG A 192 -23.14 19.76 13.68
CA ARG A 192 -22.40 20.95 14.12
C ARG A 192 -22.12 21.89 12.96
N GLU A 193 -22.25 23.20 13.20
CA GLU A 193 -21.79 24.25 12.29
C GLU A 193 -20.27 24.14 12.17
N PHE A 194 -19.83 23.47 11.12
CA PHE A 194 -18.43 23.36 10.76
C PHE A 194 -18.18 24.29 9.58
N GLU A 195 -17.23 25.21 9.74
CA GLU A 195 -16.75 26.02 8.63
C GLU A 195 -16.11 25.08 7.61
N LEU A 196 -16.86 24.83 6.53
CA LEU A 196 -16.40 24.02 5.42
C LEU A 196 -15.25 24.77 4.75
N GLY A 197 -14.19 24.04 4.40
CA GLY A 197 -13.10 24.59 3.61
C GLY A 197 -13.60 25.14 2.26
N PRO A 198 -12.74 25.87 1.52
CA PRO A 198 -13.12 26.57 0.28
C PRO A 198 -13.71 25.64 -0.79
N TRP A 199 -13.46 24.33 -0.70
CA TRP A 199 -14.03 23.32 -1.59
C TRP A 199 -14.99 22.38 -0.84
N GLN A 200 -16.21 22.26 -1.35
CA GLN A 200 -17.28 21.48 -0.74
C GLN A 200 -18.08 20.69 -1.79
N ILE A 201 -18.30 19.40 -1.52
CA ILE A 201 -19.08 18.47 -2.38
C ILE A 201 -20.61 18.68 -2.20
N GLY A 202 -21.01 19.60 -1.32
CA GLY A 202 -22.42 19.94 -1.08
C GLY A 202 -23.22 18.76 -0.53
N ARG A 203 -24.45 18.59 -1.02
CA ARG A 203 -25.42 17.59 -0.52
C ARG A 203 -25.00 16.14 -0.78
N PHE A 204 -24.15 15.88 -1.77
CA PHE A 204 -23.67 14.53 -2.10
C PHE A 204 -22.61 14.00 -1.12
N ARG A 205 -22.15 14.83 -0.18
CA ARG A 205 -21.13 14.47 0.81
C ARG A 205 -21.43 13.17 1.56
N VAL A 206 -22.67 13.00 2.04
CA VAL A 206 -23.05 11.81 2.83
C VAL A 206 -23.03 10.55 1.97
N ILE A 207 -23.52 10.62 0.73
CA ILE A 207 -23.54 9.49 -0.20
C ILE A 207 -22.10 9.08 -0.54
N VAL A 208 -21.25 10.05 -0.93
CA VAL A 208 -19.86 9.79 -1.30
C VAL A 208 -19.09 9.20 -0.13
N HIS A 209 -19.20 9.77 1.08
CA HIS A 209 -18.52 9.22 2.25
C HIS A 209 -19.02 7.82 2.63
N THR A 210 -20.34 7.58 2.55
CA THR A 210 -20.90 6.26 2.83
C THR A 210 -20.38 5.22 1.82
N MET A 211 -20.38 5.54 0.53
CA MET A 211 -19.81 4.68 -0.51
C MET A 211 -18.33 4.40 -0.26
N SER A 212 -17.54 5.41 0.13
CA SER A 212 -16.13 5.23 0.46
C SER A 212 -15.92 4.32 1.67
N VAL A 213 -16.72 4.47 2.74
CA VAL A 213 -16.62 3.59 3.92
C VAL A 213 -16.98 2.15 3.55
N VAL A 214 -18.07 1.94 2.81
CA VAL A 214 -18.48 0.61 2.33
C VAL A 214 -17.35 0.00 1.49
N TRP A 215 -16.75 0.77 0.59
CA TRP A 215 -15.63 0.32 -0.22
C TRP A 215 -14.40 -0.06 0.61
N CYS A 216 -14.01 0.76 1.59
CA CYS A 216 -12.91 0.45 2.49
C CYS A 216 -13.19 -0.82 3.32
N VAL A 217 -14.42 -1.04 3.78
CA VAL A 217 -14.81 -2.24 4.53
C VAL A 217 -14.70 -3.49 3.64
N LEU A 218 -15.15 -3.42 2.39
CA LEU A 218 -15.00 -4.53 1.43
C LEU A 218 -13.53 -4.88 1.18
N LEU A 219 -12.68 -3.85 1.05
CA LEU A 219 -11.22 -4.01 0.89
C LEU A 219 -10.49 -4.45 2.17
N ILE A 220 -11.15 -4.48 3.32
CA ILE A 220 -10.61 -5.10 4.54
C ILE A 220 -11.01 -6.57 4.61
N ILE A 221 -12.29 -6.88 4.36
CA ILE A 221 -12.84 -8.23 4.56
C ILE A 221 -12.34 -9.20 3.49
N PHE A 222 -12.55 -8.89 2.21
CA PHE A 222 -12.27 -9.86 1.14
C PHE A 222 -10.79 -10.16 0.94
N PRO A 223 -9.89 -9.16 0.99
CA PRO A 223 -8.46 -9.41 0.93
C PRO A 223 -7.91 -10.20 2.12
N SER A 224 -8.61 -10.24 3.25
CA SER A 224 -8.18 -11.05 4.41
C SER A 224 -8.37 -12.56 4.20
N PHE A 225 -9.12 -12.96 3.16
CA PHE A 225 -9.27 -14.37 2.78
C PHE A 225 -8.10 -14.88 1.93
N PRO A 226 -7.83 -16.21 1.93
CA PRO A 226 -6.80 -16.82 1.09
C PRO A 226 -7.17 -16.74 -0.40
N THR A 227 -6.16 -16.52 -1.25
CA THR A 227 -6.34 -16.32 -2.69
C THR A 227 -6.63 -17.58 -3.47
N THR A 228 -6.30 -18.76 -2.92
CA THR A 228 -6.59 -20.06 -3.54
C THR A 228 -7.07 -21.08 -2.51
N LEU A 229 -7.87 -22.05 -2.94
CA LEU A 229 -8.26 -23.22 -2.16
C LEU A 229 -7.61 -24.50 -2.73
N PRO A 230 -7.34 -25.53 -1.90
CA PRO A 230 -7.56 -25.60 -0.45
C PRO A 230 -6.54 -24.78 0.37
N VAL A 231 -6.94 -24.32 1.56
CA VAL A 231 -6.09 -23.52 2.45
C VAL A 231 -4.95 -24.38 2.99
N LYS A 232 -3.72 -23.94 2.76
CA LYS A 232 -2.49 -24.52 3.32
C LYS A 232 -1.74 -23.43 4.07
N ALA A 233 -0.92 -23.81 5.05
CA ALA A 233 -0.10 -22.89 5.83
C ALA A 233 0.65 -21.80 4.99
N PRO A 234 1.28 -22.11 3.84
CA PRO A 234 1.96 -21.09 3.02
C PRO A 234 1.02 -20.19 2.19
N ASN A 235 -0.24 -20.58 2.00
CA ASN A 235 -1.23 -19.88 1.16
C ASN A 235 -2.28 -19.11 1.99
N MET A 236 -2.26 -19.26 3.32
CA MET A 236 -3.14 -18.51 4.22
C MET A 236 -2.68 -17.06 4.34
N ASN A 237 -3.63 -16.12 4.33
CA ASN A 237 -3.34 -14.72 4.62
C ASN A 237 -3.36 -14.47 6.13
N TYR A 238 -2.20 -14.18 6.72
CA TYR A 238 -2.05 -13.88 8.15
C TYR A 238 -2.12 -12.38 8.48
N SER A 239 -2.61 -11.54 7.56
CA SER A 239 -2.67 -10.08 7.72
C SER A 239 -3.36 -9.66 9.02
N ILE A 240 -4.49 -10.29 9.37
CA ILE A 240 -5.28 -9.92 10.56
C ILE A 240 -4.51 -10.13 11.88
N VAL A 241 -3.63 -11.13 11.94
CA VAL A 241 -2.79 -11.40 13.11
C VAL A 241 -1.78 -10.27 13.31
N ILE A 242 -1.19 -9.78 12.20
CA ILE A 242 -0.25 -8.66 12.23
C ILE A 242 -0.97 -7.36 12.59
N VAL A 243 -2.15 -7.12 12.01
CA VAL A 243 -2.99 -5.95 12.30
C VAL A 243 -3.35 -5.90 13.79
N THR A 244 -3.88 -7.00 14.34
CA THR A 244 -4.24 -7.08 15.76
C THR A 244 -3.03 -6.92 16.67
N GLY A 245 -1.88 -7.50 16.32
CA GLY A 245 -0.62 -7.30 17.02
C GLY A 245 -0.15 -5.83 17.02
N ILE A 246 -0.29 -5.13 15.90
CA ILE A 246 0.06 -3.70 15.78
C ILE A 246 -0.86 -2.84 16.64
N PHE A 247 -2.18 -3.09 16.64
CA PHE A 247 -3.11 -2.36 17.51
C PHE A 247 -2.86 -2.62 19.00
N ALA A 248 -2.55 -3.86 19.36
CA ALA A 248 -2.19 -4.21 20.73
C ALA A 248 -0.90 -3.48 21.15
N LEU A 249 0.14 -3.50 20.30
CA LEU A 249 1.40 -2.78 20.56
C LEU A 249 1.17 -1.27 20.68
N ALA A 250 0.39 -0.67 19.77
CA ALA A 250 0.05 0.74 19.81
C ALA A 250 -0.69 1.13 21.11
N THR A 251 -1.60 0.27 21.57
CA THR A 251 -2.31 0.46 22.83
C THR A 251 -1.36 0.41 24.03
N VAL A 252 -0.45 -0.57 24.06
CA VAL A 252 0.56 -0.70 25.12
C VAL A 252 1.50 0.51 25.13
N LEU A 253 2.02 0.93 23.96
CA LEU A 253 2.88 2.11 23.85
C LEU A 253 2.17 3.40 24.25
N TYR A 254 0.88 3.51 23.94
CA TYR A 254 0.08 4.64 24.36
C TYR A 254 -0.01 4.72 25.88
N PHE A 255 -0.38 3.63 26.56
CA PHE A 255 -0.49 3.60 28.01
C PHE A 255 0.86 3.72 28.74
N ALA A 256 1.93 3.17 28.16
CA ALA A 256 3.26 3.17 28.78
C ALA A 256 4.03 4.49 28.58
N TYR A 257 3.90 5.14 27.42
CA TYR A 257 4.73 6.29 27.06
C TYR A 257 3.94 7.55 26.73
N ALA A 258 2.90 7.46 25.89
CA ALA A 258 2.21 8.64 25.36
C ALA A 258 1.17 9.23 26.34
N ARG A 259 0.65 8.43 27.28
CA ARG A 259 -0.32 8.87 28.28
C ARG A 259 0.26 10.00 29.14
N GLY A 260 -0.30 11.20 29.00
CA GLY A 260 0.13 12.40 29.72
C GLY A 260 1.25 13.20 29.05
N ARG A 261 1.88 12.70 27.98
CA ARG A 261 2.88 13.44 27.17
C ARG A 261 2.34 13.92 25.83
N PHE A 262 1.31 13.24 25.32
CA PHE A 262 0.65 13.64 24.09
C PHE A 262 -0.17 14.90 24.32
N THR A 263 0.31 16.03 23.80
CA THR A 263 -0.36 17.34 23.94
C THR A 263 -1.33 17.64 22.79
N GLY A 264 -1.35 16.78 21.76
CA GLY A 264 -2.08 17.05 20.52
C GLY A 264 -1.55 18.32 19.81
N LEU A 265 -2.19 18.65 18.69
CA LEU A 265 -1.82 19.82 17.90
C LEU A 265 -2.17 21.10 18.67
N LYS A 266 -1.16 21.92 19.03
CA LYS A 266 -1.40 23.22 19.68
C LYS A 266 -2.07 24.16 18.67
N LEU A 267 -3.33 24.50 18.92
CA LEU A 267 -4.15 25.36 18.04
C LEU A 267 -3.51 26.73 17.77
N GLU A 268 -2.69 27.25 18.69
CA GLU A 268 -1.95 28.51 18.51
C GLU A 268 -1.06 28.53 17.26
N THR A 269 -0.47 27.38 16.87
CA THR A 269 0.36 27.30 15.67
C THR A 269 -0.46 27.36 14.38
N LEU A 270 -1.72 26.91 14.39
CA LEU A 270 -2.61 27.03 13.24
C LEU A 270 -3.14 28.46 13.09
N VAL A 271 -3.49 29.11 14.20
CA VAL A 271 -3.96 30.51 14.19
C VAL A 271 -2.82 31.48 13.84
N GLY A 272 -1.59 31.21 14.30
CA GLY A 272 -0.42 32.03 13.98
C GLY A 272 -0.01 32.00 12.50
N ILE A 273 -0.32 30.92 11.77
CA ILE A 273 -0.12 30.87 10.30
C ILE A 273 -1.26 31.60 9.57
N SER A 274 -2.48 31.55 10.11
CA SER A 274 -3.62 32.34 9.59
C SER A 274 -3.52 33.83 9.88
N ALA A 275 -2.79 34.25 10.92
CA ALA A 275 -2.63 35.65 11.33
C ALA A 275 -1.33 36.29 10.77
N GLY A 276 -0.57 35.55 9.96
CA GLY A 276 0.72 35.95 9.41
C GLY A 276 0.73 36.34 7.93
N GLU A 277 -0.42 36.70 7.36
CA GLU A 277 -0.51 37.40 6.07
C GLU A 277 -1.19 38.76 6.28
N ASN A 278 -0.37 39.78 6.49
CA ASN A 278 -0.56 41.18 6.09
C ASN A 278 0.81 41.84 5.96
#